data_AF-A0A4V5MPK4-F1
#
_entry.id   AF-A0A4V5MPK4-F1
#
_cell.length_a   1.000
_cell.length_b   1.000
_cell.length_c   1.000
_cell.angle_alpha   90.00
_cell.angle_beta   90.00
_cell.angle_gamma   90.00
#
_symmetry.space_group_name_H-M   'P 1'
#
loop_
_entity.id
_entity.type
_entity.pdbx_description
1 polymer ?
#
loop_
_entity_poly.entity_id
_entity_poly.type
_entity_poly.pdbx_seq_one_letter_code
_entity_poly.pdbx_strand_id
1 'polypeptide(L)'
;MSLLEDAGRWERIRLRGWRYAIFWRGTLLWGFSFAILFAALESITGRQTDYVAAVLDILPFGMIAGTVYGLALWGYCLLQSVKQNHAKEEKQ
;
A
#
# COMPACT_ATOMS: atom_id res chain seq x y z
N MET A 1 -19.43 -1.09 -12.69
CA MET A 1 -19.02 -0.73 -11.33
C MET A 1 -19.54 0.68 -11.07
N SER A 2 -20.47 0.84 -10.14
CA SER A 2 -21.13 2.14 -9.90
C SER A 2 -20.18 3.08 -9.15
N LEU A 3 -20.07 4.36 -9.54
CA LEU A 3 -19.29 5.38 -8.82
C LEU A 3 -19.67 5.50 -7.33
N LEU A 4 -20.89 5.09 -6.98
CA LEU A 4 -21.38 5.06 -5.60
C LEU A 4 -20.83 3.87 -4.79
N GLU A 5 -20.57 2.72 -5.44
CA GLU A 5 -19.92 1.57 -4.78
C GLU A 5 -18.46 1.87 -4.46
N ASP A 6 -17.77 2.57 -5.36
CA ASP A 6 -16.38 3.01 -5.13
C ASP A 6 -16.31 4.04 -4.00
N ALA A 7 -17.27 4.97 -3.90
CA ALA A 7 -17.36 5.94 -2.82
C ALA A 7 -17.44 5.27 -1.44
N GLY A 8 -18.33 4.29 -1.26
CA GLY A 8 -18.43 3.54 -0.01
C GLY A 8 -17.16 2.74 0.31
N ARG A 9 -16.37 2.34 -0.70
CA ARG A 9 -15.12 1.60 -0.51
C ARG A 9 -14.00 2.49 0.04
N TRP A 10 -13.87 3.70 -0.49
CA TRP A 10 -12.84 4.65 -0.05
C TRP A 10 -13.18 5.29 1.31
N GLU A 11 -14.46 5.50 1.59
CA GLU A 11 -14.93 6.00 2.88
C GLU A 11 -14.65 5.01 4.02
N ARG A 12 -14.82 3.71 3.78
CA ARG A 12 -14.41 2.65 4.73
C ARG A 12 -12.90 2.65 5.02
N ILE A 13 -12.08 2.90 4.00
CA ILE A 13 -10.62 2.97 4.16
C ILE A 13 -10.23 4.22 4.96
N ARG A 14 -10.91 5.34 4.73
CA ARG A 14 -10.74 6.58 5.50
C ARG A 14 -11.18 6.42 6.96
N LEU A 15 -12.31 5.76 7.23
CA LEU A 15 -12.84 5.52 8.58
C LEU A 15 -11.93 4.62 9.44
N ARG A 16 -11.22 3.66 8.83
CA ARG A 16 -10.21 2.84 9.54
C ARG A 16 -8.94 3.62 9.90
N GLY A 17 -8.80 4.85 9.40
CA GLY A 17 -7.72 5.77 9.76
C GLY A 17 -6.43 5.56 8.96
N TRP A 18 -5.66 6.65 8.86
CA TRP A 18 -4.38 6.70 8.15
C TRP A 18 -3.38 5.65 8.63
N ARG A 19 -3.39 5.34 9.93
CA ARG A 19 -2.55 4.30 10.55
C ARG A 19 -2.81 2.93 9.96
N TYR A 20 -4.07 2.53 9.76
CA TYR A 20 -4.38 1.23 9.18
C TYR A 20 -3.98 1.15 7.70
N ALA A 21 -4.15 2.23 6.94
CA ALA A 21 -3.74 2.28 5.55
C ALA A 21 -2.20 2.20 5.39
N ILE A 22 -1.47 2.95 6.21
CA ILE A 22 -0.01 3.07 6.11
C ILE A 22 0.68 1.83 6.70
N PHE A 23 0.35 1.45 7.93
CA PHE A 23 1.02 0.33 8.60
C PHE A 23 0.57 -1.03 8.08
N TRP A 24 -0.73 -1.29 8.00
CA TRP A 24 -1.23 -2.63 7.67
C TRP A 24 -1.19 -2.92 6.17
N ARG A 25 -1.73 -2.01 5.34
CA ARG A 25 -1.75 -2.23 3.88
C ARG A 25 -0.44 -1.87 3.20
N GLY A 26 0.25 -0.82 3.67
CA GLY A 26 1.53 -0.39 3.13
C GLY A 26 2.68 -1.23 3.66
N THR A 27 3.11 -0.94 4.89
CA THR A 27 4.34 -1.48 5.47
C THR A 27 4.29 -3.01 5.65
N LEU A 28 3.22 -3.55 6.22
CA LEU A 28 3.12 -4.98 6.52
C LEU A 28 2.79 -5.82 5.30
N LEU A 29 1.69 -5.54 4.60
CA LEU A 29 1.30 -6.36 3.44
C LEU A 29 2.21 -6.14 2.24
N TRP A 30 2.45 -4.88 1.87
CA TRP A 30 3.20 -4.56 0.66
C TRP A 30 4.71 -4.64 0.88
N GLY A 31 5.19 -4.14 2.01
CA GLY A 31 6.62 -4.17 2.32
C GLY A 31 7.16 -5.58 2.52
N PHE A 32 6.39 -6.46 3.17
CA PHE A 32 6.77 -7.86 3.33
C PHE A 32 6.70 -8.64 2.01
N SER A 33 5.66 -8.41 1.20
CA SER A 33 5.57 -9.02 -0.14
C SER A 33 6.72 -8.59 -1.05
N PHE A 34 7.10 -7.31 -1.00
CA PHE A 34 8.25 -6.80 -1.74
C PHE A 34 9.56 -7.45 -1.28
N ALA A 35 9.76 -7.60 0.03
CA ALA A 35 10.95 -8.25 0.59
C ALA A 35 11.09 -9.71 0.12
N ILE A 36 9.97 -10.46 0.12
CA ILE A 36 9.93 -11.85 -0.38
C ILE A 36 10.27 -11.92 -1.87
N LEU A 37 9.65 -11.06 -2.69
CA LEU A 37 9.87 -11.00 -4.14
C LEU A 37 11.30 -10.62 -4.49
N PHE A 38 11.87 -9.66 -3.78
CA PHE A 38 13.22 -9.19 -4.02
C PHE A 38 14.27 -10.22 -3.58
N ALA A 39 14.06 -10.90 -2.44
CA ALA A 39 14.90 -12.02 -2.04
C ALA A 39 14.81 -13.20 -3.03
N ALA A 40 13.64 -13.41 -3.66
CA ALA A 40 13.49 -14.42 -4.70
C ALA A 40 14.31 -14.05 -5.94
N LEU A 41 14.33 -12.77 -6.33
CA LEU A 41 15.21 -12.28 -7.40
C LEU A 41 16.70 -12.45 -7.06
N GLU A 42 17.12 -12.17 -5.83
CA GLU A 42 18.52 -12.39 -5.41
C GLU A 42 18.92 -13.88 -5.41
N SER A 43 17.99 -14.77 -5.03
CA SER A 43 18.21 -16.21 -5.08
C SER A 43 18.33 -16.72 -6.52
N ILE A 44 17.48 -16.24 -7.45
CA ILE A 44 17.53 -16.60 -8.87
C ILE A 44 18.80 -16.08 -9.55
N THR A 45 19.28 -14.90 -9.16
CA THR A 45 20.51 -14.31 -9.70
C THR A 45 21.79 -14.89 -9.09
N GLY A 46 21.67 -15.84 -8.15
CA GLY A 46 22.81 -16.53 -7.53
C GLY A 46 23.64 -15.65 -6.60
N ARG A 47 23.12 -14.47 -6.20
CA ARG A 47 23.85 -13.49 -5.39
C ARG A 47 23.92 -13.87 -3.91
N GLN A 48 22.91 -14.60 -3.43
CA GLN A 48 22.88 -15.23 -2.11
C GLN A 48 22.30 -16.64 -2.20
N THR A 49 23.02 -17.61 -1.64
CA THR A 49 22.59 -19.01 -1.51
C THR A 49 21.56 -19.21 -0.39
N ASP A 50 21.53 -18.31 0.60
CA ASP A 50 20.67 -18.43 1.76
C ASP A 50 19.49 -17.45 1.69
N TYR A 51 18.35 -17.96 1.24
CA TYR A 51 17.14 -17.18 0.99
C TYR A 51 16.64 -16.45 2.24
N VAL A 52 16.75 -17.08 3.41
CA VAL A 52 16.24 -16.50 4.67
C VAL A 52 17.09 -15.30 5.10
N ALA A 53 18.41 -15.38 4.94
CA ALA A 53 19.31 -14.27 5.22
C ALA A 53 19.04 -13.08 4.27
N ALA A 54 18.84 -13.35 2.98
CA ALA A 54 18.50 -12.32 1.99
C ALA A 54 17.18 -11.61 2.30
N VAL A 55 16.14 -12.35 2.73
CA VAL A 55 14.86 -11.76 3.15
C VAL A 55 15.03 -10.83 4.35
N LEU A 56 15.81 -11.23 5.36
CA LEU A 56 16.03 -10.44 6.57
C LEU A 56 16.83 -9.16 6.28
N ASP A 57 17.80 -9.23 5.36
CA ASP A 57 18.66 -8.10 5.00
C ASP A 57 17.89 -7.03 4.19
N ILE A 58 16.97 -7.46 3.32
CA ILE A 58 16.11 -6.58 2.52
C ILE A 58 14.86 -6.10 3.25
N LEU A 59 14.48 -6.76 4.35
CA LEU A 59 13.30 -6.44 5.15
C LEU A 59 13.17 -4.94 5.53
N PRO A 60 14.22 -4.24 6.01
CA PRO A 60 14.13 -2.79 6.26
C PRO A 60 13.81 -1.99 4.98
N PHE A 61 14.40 -2.36 3.84
CA PHE A 61 14.13 -1.73 2.56
C PHE A 61 12.70 -1.98 2.09
N GLY A 62 12.22 -3.22 2.24
CA GLY A 62 10.83 -3.59 1.98
C GLY A 62 9.86 -2.80 2.84
N MET A 63 10.13 -2.65 4.14
CA MET A 63 9.29 -1.84 5.03
C MET A 63 9.23 -0.36 4.65
N ILE A 64 10.36 0.24 4.25
CA ILE A 64 10.38 1.63 3.76
C ILE A 64 9.55 1.75 2.48
N ALA A 65 9.77 0.86 1.51
CA ALA A 65 9.02 0.86 0.25
C ALA A 65 7.51 0.67 0.47
N GLY A 66 7.13 -0.27 1.35
CA GLY A 66 5.75 -0.49 1.76
C GLY A 66 5.12 0.72 2.44
N THR A 67 5.89 1.43 3.27
CA THR A 67 5.43 2.66 3.93
C THR A 67 5.16 3.78 2.93
N VAL A 68 6.06 3.98 1.96
CA VAL A 68 5.89 4.96 0.86
C VAL A 68 4.65 4.62 0.03
N TYR A 69 4.45 3.34 -0.30
CA TYR A 69 3.25 2.88 -1.00
C TYR A 69 1.97 3.15 -0.18
N GLY A 70 1.99 2.85 1.12
CA GLY A 70 0.86 3.11 2.03
C GLY A 70 0.50 4.59 2.12
N LEU A 71 1.49 5.48 2.14
CA LEU A 71 1.31 6.94 2.10
C LEU A 71 0.71 7.39 0.78
N ALA A 72 1.22 6.90 -0.36
CA ALA A 72 0.69 7.20 -1.68
C ALA A 72 -0.77 6.75 -1.83
N LEU A 73 -1.10 5.54 -1.35
CA LEU A 73 -2.45 5.01 -1.37
C LEU A 73 -3.40 5.87 -0.51
N TRP A 74 -2.98 6.28 0.68
CA TRP A 74 -3.79 7.14 1.54
C TRP A 74 -4.01 8.53 0.94
N GLY A 75 -2.96 9.14 0.36
CA GLY A 75 -3.07 10.40 -0.38
C GLY A 75 -4.03 10.29 -1.56
N TYR A 76 -3.97 9.19 -2.32
CA TYR A 76 -4.91 8.92 -3.40
C TYR A 76 -6.36 8.78 -2.91
N CYS A 77 -6.58 8.11 -1.77
CA CYS A 77 -7.91 8.03 -1.14
C CYS A 77 -8.48 9.42 -0.81
N LEU A 78 -7.65 10.32 -0.27
CA LEU A 78 -8.06 11.68 0.07
C LEU A 78 -8.46 12.48 -1.17
N LEU A 79 -7.66 12.41 -2.23
CA LEU A 79 -7.96 13.08 -3.50
C LEU A 79 -9.27 12.57 -4.13
N GLN A 80 -9.49 11.25 -4.12
CA GLN A 80 -10.75 10.64 -4.56
C GLN A 80 -11.94 11.15 -3.72
N SER A 81 -11.79 11.24 -2.40
CA SER A 81 -12.84 11.75 -1.52
C SER A 81 -13.19 13.21 -1.80
N VAL A 82 -12.19 14.08 -2.04
CA VAL A 82 -12.42 15.50 -2.38
C VAL A 82 -13.15 15.61 -3.72
N LYS A 83 -12.69 14.87 -4.74
CA LYS A 83 -13.33 14.84 -6.06
C LYS A 83 -14.79 14.37 -5.98
N GLN A 84 -15.08 13.40 -5.13
CA GLN A 84 -16.45 12.90 -4.91
C GLN A 84 -17.35 13.92 -4.20
N ASN A 85 -16.81 14.71 -3.28
CA ASN A 85 -17.57 15.77 -2.60
C ASN A 85 -17.95 16.89 -3.56
N HIS A 86 -17.00 17.36 -4.38
CA HIS A 86 -17.30 18.36 -5.42
C HIS A 86 -18.33 17.87 -6.44
N ALA A 87 -18.25 16.60 -6.85
CA ALA A 87 -19.24 16.02 -7.77
C ALA A 87 -20.65 15.85 -7.14
N LYS A 88 -20.77 15.86 -5.81
CA LYS A 88 -22.06 15.88 -5.11
C LYS A 88 -22.61 17.30 -5.00
N GLU A 89 -21.75 18.28 -4.75
CA GLU A 89 -22.11 19.71 -4.71
C GLU A 89 -22.61 20.22 -6.08
N GLU A 90 -22.00 19.78 -7.19
CA GLU A 90 -22.44 20.14 -8.54
C GLU A 90 -23.77 19.50 -8.98
N LYS A 91 -24.24 18.47 -8.26
CA LYS A 91 -25.50 17.76 -8.55
C LYS A 91 -26.66 18.16 -7.64
N GLN A 92 -26.41 19.01 -6.64
CA GLN A 92 -27.41 19.59 -5.74
C GLN A 92 -27.87 20.95 -6.26
#